data_AF-A0A4P6PZ91-F1
#
_entry.id   AF-A0A4P6PZ91-F1
#
_cell.length_a   1.000
_cell.length_b   1.000
_cell.length_c   1.000
_cell.angle_alpha   90.00
_cell.angle_beta   90.00
_cell.angle_gamma   90.00
#
_symmetry.space_group_name_H-M   'P 1'
#
loop_
_entity.id
_entity.type
_entity.pdbx_description
1 polymer ?
#
loop_
_entity_poly.entity_id
_entity_poly.type
_entity_poly.pdbx_seq_one_letter_code
_entity_poly.pdbx_strand_id
1 'polypeptide(L)' 'MSFTYFSGVGEVVDREVRTEPEIVSLVRSAFETVWERAVPHEKYTPV' A
#
# COMPACT_ATOMS: atom_id res chain seq x y z
N MET A 1 -2.93 -10.14 1.66
CA MET A 1 -2.88 -8.67 1.73
C MET A 1 -3.21 -8.22 3.15
N SER A 2 -2.40 -7.34 3.75
CA SER A 2 -2.63 -6.88 5.13
C SER A 2 -3.17 -5.45 5.16
N PHE A 3 -4.26 -5.24 5.87
CA PHE A 3 -4.87 -3.93 6.12
C PHE A 3 -4.64 -3.55 7.58
N THR A 4 -4.24 -2.31 7.82
CA THR A 4 -4.10 -1.77 9.17
C THR A 4 -5.19 -0.73 9.37
N TYR A 5 -5.99 -0.90 10.41
CA TYR A 5 -7.04 0.03 10.79
C TYR A 5 -6.48 1.04 11.77
N PHE A 6 -6.75 2.31 11.50
CA PHE A 6 -6.31 3.43 12.35
C PHE A 6 -7.52 4.11 12.98
N SER A 7 -7.35 4.60 14.20
CA SER A 7 -8.32 5.47 14.86
C SER A 7 -8.33 6.84 14.18
N GLY A 8 -9.33 7.67 14.48
CA GLY A 8 -9.40 9.04 13.96
C GLY A 8 -8.24 9.95 14.41
N VAL A 9 -7.44 9.51 15.38
CA VAL A 9 -6.22 10.20 15.86
C VAL A 9 -4.93 9.52 15.38
N GLY A 10 -5.02 8.52 14.51
CA GLY A 10 -3.88 7.86 13.86
C GLY A 10 -3.26 6.69 14.63
N GLU A 11 -3.87 6.26 15.74
CA GLU A 11 -3.41 5.08 16.47
C GLU A 11 -3.83 3.80 15.75
N VAL A 12 -2.99 2.75 15.77
CA VAL A 12 -3.37 1.45 15.21
C VAL A 12 -4.39 0.79 16.13
N VAL A 13 -5.58 0.50 15.59
CA VAL A 13 -6.67 -0.15 16.33
C VAL A 13 -6.69 -1.63 16.06
N ASP A 14 -6.44 -2.03 14.81
CA ASP A 14 -6.47 -3.44 14.42
C ASP A 14 -5.65 -3.69 13.15
N ARG A 15 -5.37 -4.97 12.89
CA ARG A 15 -4.70 -5.41 11.68
C ARG A 15 -5.34 -6.69 11.17
N GLU A 16 -5.76 -6.63 9.91
CA GLU A 16 -6.43 -7.73 9.26
C GLU A 16 -5.61 -8.26 8.09
N VAL A 17 -5.68 -9.58 7.88
CA VAL A 17 -5.12 -10.24 6.71
C VAL A 17 -6.25 -10.80 5.86
N ARG A 18 -6.29 -10.35 4.60
CA ARG A 18 -7.22 -10.80 3.56
C ARG A 18 -6.49 -11.62 2.51
N THR A 19 -7.04 -12.74 2.10
CA THR A 19 -6.43 -13.68 1.14
C THR A 19 -7.28 -13.90 -0.11
N GLU A 20 -8.45 -13.27 -0.16
CA GLU A 20 -9.37 -13.27 -1.29
C GLU A 20 -8.64 -12.81 -2.57
N PRO A 21 -8.64 -13.61 -3.66
CA PRO A 21 -7.88 -13.33 -4.87
C PRO A 21 -8.17 -11.96 -5.50
N GLU A 22 -9.43 -11.54 -5.47
CA GLU A 22 -9.90 -10.24 -5.96
C GLU A 22 -9.28 -9.07 -5.19
N ILE A 23 -9.19 -9.18 -3.86
CA ILE A 23 -8.58 -8.17 -3.00
C ILE A 23 -7.08 -8.06 -3.25
N VAL A 24 -6.41 -9.21 -3.38
CA VAL A 24 -4.97 -9.27 -3.71
C VAL A 24 -4.70 -8.65 -5.08
N SER A 25 -5.53 -8.96 -6.08
CA SER A 25 -5.39 -8.41 -7.44
C SER A 25 -5.61 -6.90 -7.47
N LEU A 26 -6.62 -6.40 -6.73
CA LEU A 26 -6.90 -4.98 -6.65
C LEU A 26 -5.71 -4.20 -6.10
N VAL A 27 -5.17 -4.64 -4.96
CA VAL A 27 -3.99 -3.97 -4.37
C VAL A 27 -2.78 -4.05 -5.28
N ARG A 28 -2.54 -5.20 -5.93
CA ARG A 28 -1.45 -5.33 -6.91
C ARG A 28 -1.55 -4.26 -8.00
N SER A 29 -2.74 -4.07 -8.59
CA SER A 29 -2.93 -3.06 -9.65
C SER A 29 -2.69 -1.63 -9.17
N ALA A 30 -3.06 -1.31 -7.92
CA ALA A 30 -2.79 -0.01 -7.32
C ALA A 30 -1.28 0.22 -7.15
N PHE A 31 -0.54 -0.79 -6.68
CA PHE A 31 0.93 -0.70 -6.57
C PHE A 31 1.61 -0.49 -7.91
N GLU A 32 1.24 -1.25 -8.95
CA GLU A 32 1.80 -1.07 -10.31
C GLU A 32 1.54 0.35 -10.84
N THR A 33 0.32 0.87 -10.65
CA THR A 33 -0.04 2.22 -11.08
C THR A 33 0.80 3.30 -10.39
N VAL A 34 1.10 3.13 -9.11
CA VAL A 34 1.99 4.05 -8.38
C VAL A 34 3.43 3.89 -8.85
N TRP A 35 3.85 2.66 -9.15
CA TRP A 35 5.20 2.35 -9.61
C TRP A 35 5.55 3.05 -10.93
N GLU A 36 4.58 3.13 -11.87
CA GLU A 36 4.72 3.90 -13.12
C GLU A 36 5.03 5.39 -12.90
N ARG A 37 4.65 5.92 -11.73
CA ARG A 37 4.84 7.34 -11.36
C ARG A 37 6.04 7.56 -10.44
N ALA A 38 6.63 6.49 -9.91
CA ALA A 38 7.72 6.58 -8.95
C ALA A 38 9.01 7.01 -9.65
N VAL A 39 9.86 7.74 -8.91
CA VAL A 39 11.22 8.01 -9.36
C VAL A 39 12.05 6.74 -9.12
N PRO A 40 12.74 6.21 -10.15
CA PRO A 40 13.64 5.07 -9.95
C PRO A 40 14.62 5.37 -8.82
N HIS A 41 14.86 4.40 -7.93
CA HIS A 41 15.68 4.60 -6.73
C HIS A 41 17.06 5.20 -7.05
N GLU A 42 17.69 4.75 -8.14
CA GLU A 42 18.99 5.24 -8.64
C GLU A 42 18.98 6.73 -9.02
N LYS A 43 17.80 7.29 -9.31
CA LYS A 43 17.59 8.68 -9.72
C LYS A 43 16.96 9.53 -8.62
N TYR A 44 16.70 8.96 -7.45
CA TYR A 44 16.08 9.66 -6.34
C TYR A 44 17.12 10.54 -5.62
N THR A 45 16.89 11.86 -5.63
CA THR A 45 17.66 12.83 -4.86
C THR A 45 16.75 13.41 -3.77
N PRO A 46 17.07 13.23 -2.48
CA PRO A 46 16.31 13.86 -1.41
C PRO A 46 16.47 15.39 -1.46
N VAL A 47 15.38 16.10 -1.12
CA VAL A 47 15.33 17.57 -1.05
C VAL A 47 15.58 18.08 0.36
#